data_AF-F6DBP5-F1
#
_entry.id   AF-F6DBP5-F1
#
_cell.length_a   1.000
_cell.length_b   1.000
_cell.length_c   1.000
_cell.angle_alpha   90.00
_cell.angle_beta   90.00
_cell.angle_gamma   90.00
#
_symmetry.space_group_name_H-M   'P 1'
#
loop_
_entity.id
_entity.type
_entity.pdbx_description
1 polymer ?
#
loop_
_entity_poly.entity_id
_entity_poly.type
_entity_poly.pdbx_seq_one_letter_code
_entity_poly.pdbx_strand_id
1 'polypeptide(L)'
;MYLTKTTQFKSACKLCLQSIFTLVLLLTSQVAIAAEVNSIRLGQTPDQTRVVFEMANTDVYRVMHLEDPPRIVIDFPGAQSNVSFRNQRFQDPRLSGIRMATDVQRTRVVLDLSAGYEYRHFVLAKTEQRPQRLVVDISTHVRQAPTLAETVIAQAAPPPATRPQATDVASVEADNPVQVAPQPVPVRPTPVATQPAPAQPAVAQPAVRDTLQQHNRMAKEFVIAIDPGHGGNDVGAIGPSGVYEKDVVLAIAKKLKEEIDRQPGMRAILTRDRDVYVGLDERARIARGQQADLFVSIHADAYTSPQPRGGSVYVLSQRGASSAMARAVAERENEALGIVTLAGRDQDVAFVLSDFSRESSLQASRKLGGQVLNVMSGNGLHLHKSTVQAANFAVLRSIDMPAILVEAAFISNPEDERLLVNPRFQRQFAQSLTIGLQAFLEESGHKPNWGEPLFVRHQIQRGDNLSTIADIYGVSSRELMRLNGLRNPNQLVVGRSLRIPITDKMTVHYHRTYRVQPGDTLSLIAQRHGVTVPQVMQMNNLTNANQLRVGTELRIPIRQQMLAAS
;
A
#
# COMPACT_ATOMS: atom_id res chain seq x y z
N MET A 1 29.35 -6.93 -81.99
CA MET A 1 29.64 -6.87 -80.53
C MET A 1 28.63 -6.05 -79.70
N TYR A 2 27.70 -5.28 -80.28
CA TYR A 2 26.78 -4.43 -79.49
C TYR A 2 25.50 -5.09 -78.95
N LEU A 3 24.98 -6.14 -79.60
CA LEU A 3 23.67 -6.74 -79.28
C LEU A 3 23.63 -7.62 -78.01
N THR A 4 24.78 -8.02 -77.45
CA THR A 4 24.83 -8.89 -76.25
C THR A 4 24.80 -8.14 -74.93
N LYS A 5 25.19 -6.86 -74.89
CA LYS A 5 25.18 -6.06 -73.63
C LYS A 5 23.76 -5.66 -73.21
N THR A 6 22.84 -5.44 -74.14
CA THR A 6 21.49 -4.93 -73.86
C THR A 6 20.56 -5.98 -73.23
N THR A 7 20.72 -7.27 -73.55
CA THR A 7 20.00 -8.36 -72.88
C THR A 7 20.49 -8.57 -71.45
N GLN A 8 21.81 -8.54 -71.21
CA GLN A 8 22.38 -8.60 -69.85
C GLN A 8 21.85 -7.46 -68.97
N PHE A 9 21.83 -6.22 -69.49
CA PHE A 9 21.34 -5.05 -68.75
C PHE A 9 19.85 -5.16 -68.39
N LYS A 10 19.01 -5.68 -69.30
CA LYS A 10 17.58 -5.90 -69.04
C LYS A 10 17.32 -6.97 -67.98
N SER A 11 18.10 -8.05 -67.96
CA SER A 11 18.00 -9.08 -66.92
C SER A 11 18.47 -8.57 -65.55
N ALA A 12 19.60 -7.85 -65.50
CA ALA A 12 20.09 -7.23 -64.26
C ALA A 12 19.09 -6.22 -63.68
N CYS A 13 18.48 -5.39 -64.54
CA CYS A 13 17.44 -4.44 -64.14
C CYS A 13 16.18 -5.15 -63.61
N LYS A 14 15.74 -6.25 -64.24
CA LYS A 14 14.62 -7.06 -63.72
C LYS A 14 14.91 -7.66 -62.35
N LEU A 15 16.08 -8.25 -62.14
CA LEU A 15 16.47 -8.77 -60.81
C LEU A 15 16.48 -7.64 -59.77
N CYS A 16 17.08 -6.50 -60.10
CA CYS A 16 17.13 -5.35 -59.20
C CYS A 16 15.73 -4.84 -58.82
N LEU A 17 14.81 -4.69 -59.79
CA LEU A 17 13.41 -4.32 -59.51
C LEU A 17 12.68 -5.37 -58.65
N GLN A 18 12.88 -6.66 -58.90
CA GLN A 18 12.27 -7.72 -58.09
C GLN A 18 12.82 -7.72 -56.66
N SER A 19 14.14 -7.53 -56.47
CA SER A 19 14.78 -7.40 -55.16
C SER A 19 14.32 -6.15 -54.40
N ILE A 20 14.15 -5.01 -55.08
CA ILE A 20 13.59 -3.80 -54.48
C ILE A 20 12.13 -4.04 -54.08
N PHE A 21 11.33 -4.72 -54.91
CA PHE A 21 9.93 -5.00 -54.59
C PHE A 21 9.75 -5.96 -53.41
N THR A 22 10.56 -7.03 -53.30
CA THR A 22 10.54 -7.90 -52.11
C THR A 22 11.10 -7.20 -50.86
N LEU A 23 12.12 -6.36 -51.00
CA LEU A 23 12.63 -5.54 -49.88
C LEU A 23 11.57 -4.55 -49.39
N VAL A 24 10.82 -3.90 -50.29
CA VAL A 24 9.68 -3.03 -49.94
C VAL A 24 8.57 -3.82 -49.26
N LEU A 25 8.19 -5.01 -49.76
CA LEU A 25 7.21 -5.85 -49.07
C LEU A 25 7.66 -6.20 -47.63
N LEU A 26 8.92 -6.59 -47.45
CA LEU A 26 9.53 -6.90 -46.14
C LEU A 26 9.65 -5.66 -45.23
N LEU A 27 9.71 -4.45 -45.77
CA LEU A 27 9.66 -3.20 -45.00
C LEU A 27 8.22 -2.78 -44.66
N THR A 28 7.23 -3.20 -45.44
CA THR A 28 5.80 -2.93 -45.20
C THR A 28 5.09 -3.95 -44.31
N SER A 29 5.75 -5.03 -43.88
CA SER A 29 5.16 -6.00 -42.96
C SER A 29 5.05 -5.42 -41.54
N GLN A 30 4.04 -4.57 -41.32
CA GLN A 30 3.64 -4.16 -39.98
C GLN A 30 3.21 -5.38 -39.19
N VAL A 31 4.06 -5.81 -38.25
CA VAL A 31 3.68 -6.80 -37.25
C VAL A 31 2.65 -6.13 -36.33
N ALA A 32 1.37 -6.39 -36.60
CA ALA A 32 0.28 -5.96 -35.74
C ALA A 32 0.48 -6.60 -34.35
N ILE A 33 1.01 -5.83 -33.41
CA ILE A 33 1.29 -6.31 -32.06
C ILE A 33 -0.07 -6.55 -31.39
N ALA A 34 -0.34 -7.80 -31.01
CA ALA A 34 -1.62 -8.18 -30.44
C ALA A 34 -1.91 -7.37 -29.16
N ALA A 35 -3.20 -7.08 -28.95
CA ALA A 35 -3.69 -6.73 -27.64
C ALA A 35 -3.46 -7.91 -26.68
N GLU A 36 -2.93 -7.64 -25.49
CA GLU A 36 -2.62 -8.68 -24.51
C GLU A 36 -3.04 -8.25 -23.09
N VAL A 37 -3.55 -9.21 -22.32
CA VAL A 37 -3.64 -9.13 -20.85
C VAL A 37 -2.45 -9.89 -20.29
N ASN A 38 -1.35 -9.18 -20.04
CA ASN A 38 -0.01 -9.73 -19.80
C ASN A 38 0.14 -10.36 -18.42
N SER A 39 -0.45 -9.72 -17.39
CA SER A 39 -0.42 -10.21 -16.03
C SER A 39 -1.64 -9.74 -15.25
N ILE A 40 -1.99 -10.49 -14.21
CA ILE A 40 -2.98 -10.09 -13.22
C ILE A 40 -2.33 -10.20 -11.84
N ARG A 41 -2.50 -9.15 -11.03
CA ARG A 41 -1.97 -9.06 -9.66
C ARG A 41 -3.09 -8.76 -8.69
N LEU A 42 -2.97 -9.27 -7.46
CA LEU A 42 -3.99 -9.17 -6.43
C LEU A 42 -3.34 -8.74 -5.10
N GLY A 43 -3.93 -7.76 -4.42
CA GLY A 43 -3.53 -7.26 -3.10
C GLY A 43 -4.71 -7.27 -2.13
N GLN A 44 -4.44 -7.46 -0.84
CA GLN A 44 -5.47 -7.70 0.19
C GLN A 44 -5.12 -6.99 1.51
N THR A 45 -6.00 -6.13 2.02
CA THR A 45 -6.03 -5.66 3.42
C THR A 45 -7.21 -6.33 4.15
N PRO A 46 -7.35 -6.13 5.47
CA PRO A 46 -8.62 -6.36 6.15
C PRO A 46 -9.82 -5.75 5.41
N ASP A 47 -9.68 -4.53 4.86
CA ASP A 47 -10.83 -3.74 4.35
C ASP A 47 -11.05 -3.81 2.82
N GLN A 48 -9.99 -3.99 2.02
CA GLN A 48 -10.05 -3.98 0.55
C GLN A 48 -9.32 -5.16 -0.12
N THR A 49 -9.89 -5.69 -1.21
CA THR A 49 -9.15 -6.41 -2.25
C THR A 49 -8.93 -5.48 -3.44
N ARG A 50 -7.73 -5.50 -4.03
CA ARG A 50 -7.43 -4.85 -5.31
C ARG A 50 -6.98 -5.89 -6.34
N VAL A 51 -7.59 -5.90 -7.51
CA VAL A 51 -7.20 -6.70 -8.68
C VAL A 51 -6.67 -5.75 -9.76
N VAL A 52 -5.51 -6.03 -10.34
CA VAL A 52 -4.87 -5.19 -11.37
C VAL A 52 -4.54 -6.03 -12.58
N PHE A 53 -4.97 -5.58 -13.76
CA PHE A 53 -4.72 -6.19 -15.07
C PHE A 53 -3.69 -5.33 -15.80
N GLU A 54 -2.57 -5.90 -16.25
CA GLU A 54 -1.68 -5.23 -17.21
C GLU A 54 -2.15 -5.49 -18.64
N MET A 55 -2.39 -4.41 -19.38
CA MET A 55 -2.94 -4.36 -20.73
C MET A 55 -1.87 -3.82 -21.70
N ALA A 56 -1.27 -4.68 -22.51
CA ALA A 56 -0.40 -4.25 -23.59
C ALA A 56 -1.19 -4.07 -24.89
N ASN A 57 -0.91 -2.98 -25.60
CA ASN A 57 -1.45 -2.66 -26.93
C ASN A 57 -2.99 -2.61 -27.00
N THR A 58 -3.67 -2.41 -25.87
CA THR A 58 -5.09 -2.11 -25.78
C THR A 58 -5.37 -1.18 -24.61
N ASP A 59 -6.27 -0.23 -24.85
CA ASP A 59 -6.93 0.63 -23.88
C ASP A 59 -8.42 0.26 -23.71
N VAL A 60 -8.98 -0.54 -24.62
CA VAL A 60 -10.38 -0.95 -24.65
C VAL A 60 -10.65 -2.10 -23.69
N TYR A 61 -11.57 -1.87 -22.76
CA TYR A 61 -12.15 -2.88 -21.88
C TYR A 61 -13.63 -2.56 -21.63
N ARG A 62 -14.38 -3.51 -21.06
CA ARG A 62 -15.75 -3.31 -20.57
C ARG A 62 -15.94 -4.02 -19.25
N VAL A 63 -16.35 -3.29 -18.22
CA VAL A 63 -16.74 -3.86 -16.92
C VAL A 63 -18.27 -3.95 -16.84
N MET A 64 -18.78 -5.04 -16.27
CA MET A 64 -20.21 -5.28 -16.05
C MET A 64 -20.41 -5.90 -14.66
N HIS A 65 -21.46 -5.48 -13.96
CA HIS A 65 -21.93 -6.18 -12.76
C HIS A 65 -22.99 -7.23 -13.12
N LEU A 66 -23.09 -8.29 -12.32
CA LEU A 66 -24.22 -9.22 -12.28
C LEU A 66 -24.49 -9.50 -10.80
N GLU A 67 -25.75 -9.51 -10.38
CA GLU A 67 -26.09 -9.59 -8.94
C GLU A 67 -26.34 -11.03 -8.45
N ASP A 68 -26.81 -11.93 -9.32
CA ASP A 68 -27.11 -13.33 -8.99
C ASP A 68 -26.23 -14.34 -9.76
N PRO A 69 -25.32 -15.08 -9.10
CA PRO A 69 -24.58 -14.65 -7.91
C PRO A 69 -23.72 -13.41 -8.21
N PRO A 70 -23.29 -12.65 -7.18
CA PRO A 70 -22.65 -11.34 -7.37
C PRO A 70 -21.28 -11.48 -8.03
N ARG A 71 -21.09 -10.79 -9.16
CA ARG A 71 -19.92 -10.93 -10.05
C ARG A 71 -19.52 -9.61 -10.70
N ILE A 72 -18.23 -9.49 -10.99
CA ILE A 72 -17.68 -8.46 -11.89
C ILE A 72 -17.18 -9.18 -13.14
N VAL A 73 -17.78 -8.92 -14.29
CA VAL A 73 -17.33 -9.43 -15.58
C VAL A 73 -16.53 -8.34 -16.28
N ILE A 74 -15.37 -8.69 -16.82
CA ILE A 74 -14.43 -7.77 -17.46
C ILE A 74 -14.05 -8.35 -18.81
N ASP A 75 -14.47 -7.71 -19.89
CA ASP A 75 -14.08 -8.04 -21.27
C ASP A 75 -12.92 -7.17 -21.74
N PHE A 76 -11.95 -7.79 -22.39
CA PHE A 76 -10.86 -7.15 -23.12
C PHE A 76 -10.98 -7.56 -24.60
N PRO A 77 -11.67 -6.78 -25.45
CA PRO A 77 -11.88 -7.09 -26.87
C PRO A 77 -10.56 -7.20 -27.64
N GLY A 78 -10.48 -8.18 -28.55
CA GLY A 78 -9.26 -8.51 -29.32
C GLY A 78 -8.09 -9.07 -28.50
N ALA A 79 -8.10 -8.90 -27.17
CA ALA A 79 -6.96 -9.21 -26.33
C ALA A 79 -6.78 -10.70 -26.08
N GLN A 80 -5.57 -11.21 -26.28
CA GLN A 80 -5.17 -12.55 -25.87
C GLN A 80 -4.62 -12.55 -24.44
N SER A 81 -4.53 -13.70 -23.79
CA SER A 81 -3.88 -13.81 -22.48
C SER A 81 -3.20 -15.17 -22.29
N ASN A 82 -2.00 -15.13 -21.72
CA ASN A 82 -1.25 -16.31 -21.29
C ASN A 82 -1.43 -16.57 -19.77
N VAL A 83 -2.29 -15.81 -19.09
CA VAL A 83 -2.59 -15.97 -17.66
C VAL A 83 -3.63 -17.09 -17.47
N SER A 84 -3.53 -17.87 -16.40
CA SER A 84 -4.56 -18.85 -16.05
C SER A 84 -4.77 -18.99 -14.55
N PHE A 85 -6.05 -19.07 -14.17
CA PHE A 85 -6.49 -19.28 -12.79
C PHE A 85 -6.97 -20.71 -12.51
N ARG A 86 -6.86 -21.63 -13.48
CA ARG A 86 -7.19 -23.05 -13.25
C ARG A 86 -6.39 -23.56 -12.05
N ASN A 87 -7.12 -24.07 -11.05
CA ASN A 87 -6.62 -24.60 -9.79
C ASN A 87 -6.06 -23.58 -8.77
N GLN A 88 -6.16 -22.27 -9.00
CA GLN A 88 -5.87 -21.29 -7.95
C GLN A 88 -7.02 -21.27 -6.92
N ARG A 89 -6.67 -21.33 -5.63
CA ARG A 89 -7.62 -21.19 -4.51
C ARG A 89 -7.43 -19.84 -3.84
N PHE A 90 -8.43 -18.97 -3.98
CA PHE A 90 -8.44 -17.65 -3.36
C PHE A 90 -8.83 -17.78 -1.87
N GLN A 91 -8.23 -16.94 -1.03
CA GLN A 91 -8.52 -16.84 0.39
C GLN A 91 -8.75 -15.36 0.72
N ASP A 92 -9.87 -14.84 0.24
CA ASP A 92 -10.38 -13.51 0.54
C ASP A 92 -11.87 -13.63 0.85
N PRO A 93 -12.39 -13.06 1.96
CA PRO A 93 -13.82 -13.07 2.22
C PRO A 93 -14.64 -12.35 1.12
N ARG A 94 -14.04 -11.42 0.35
CA ARG A 94 -14.68 -10.68 -0.75
C ARG A 94 -14.75 -11.44 -2.08
N LEU A 95 -13.84 -12.39 -2.32
CA LEU A 95 -13.71 -13.10 -3.60
C LEU A 95 -13.82 -14.61 -3.41
N SER A 96 -14.95 -15.16 -3.86
CA SER A 96 -15.17 -16.61 -3.93
C SER A 96 -14.43 -17.27 -5.09
N GLY A 97 -14.06 -16.52 -6.13
CA GLY A 97 -13.29 -17.03 -7.25
C GLY A 97 -12.79 -15.98 -8.26
N ILE A 98 -11.84 -16.39 -9.10
CA ILE A 98 -11.48 -15.68 -10.34
C ILE A 98 -11.47 -16.71 -11.46
N ARG A 99 -12.21 -16.42 -12.53
CA ARG A 99 -12.28 -17.22 -13.75
C ARG A 99 -11.81 -16.40 -14.94
N MET A 100 -11.13 -17.03 -15.89
CA MET A 100 -10.73 -16.41 -17.15
C MET A 100 -11.02 -17.37 -18.30
N ALA A 101 -11.49 -16.84 -19.42
CA ALA A 101 -11.61 -17.52 -20.69
C ALA A 101 -11.12 -16.58 -21.81
N THR A 102 -10.30 -17.10 -22.71
CA THR A 102 -9.81 -16.36 -23.88
C THR A 102 -10.27 -17.09 -25.14
N ASP A 103 -10.81 -16.33 -26.09
CA ASP A 103 -11.21 -16.78 -27.41
C ASP A 103 -10.60 -15.84 -28.48
N VAL A 104 -10.91 -16.09 -29.76
CA VAL A 104 -10.38 -15.27 -30.87
C VAL A 104 -10.97 -13.85 -30.96
N GLN A 105 -11.99 -13.54 -30.17
CA GLN A 105 -12.66 -12.23 -30.13
C GLN A 105 -12.31 -11.43 -28.86
N ARG A 106 -11.96 -12.07 -27.73
CA ARG A 106 -11.65 -11.39 -26.46
C ARG A 106 -10.96 -12.30 -25.44
N THR A 107 -10.36 -11.67 -24.43
CA THR A 107 -10.20 -12.27 -23.09
C THR A 107 -11.33 -11.77 -22.20
N ARG A 108 -12.06 -12.68 -21.56
CA ARG A 108 -13.05 -12.40 -20.51
C ARG A 108 -12.53 -12.87 -19.16
N VAL A 109 -12.59 -12.00 -18.17
CA VAL A 109 -12.38 -12.33 -16.75
C VAL A 109 -13.70 -12.21 -16.01
N VAL A 110 -13.92 -13.08 -15.03
CA VAL A 110 -15.02 -13.00 -14.07
C VAL A 110 -14.42 -13.05 -12.67
N LEU A 111 -14.65 -12.01 -11.89
CA LEU A 111 -14.40 -11.99 -10.45
C LEU A 111 -15.71 -12.42 -9.79
N ASP A 112 -15.70 -13.58 -9.14
CA ASP A 112 -16.84 -14.09 -8.38
C ASP A 112 -16.76 -13.51 -6.97
N LEU A 113 -17.72 -12.64 -6.63
CA LEU A 113 -17.75 -11.98 -5.34
C LEU A 113 -18.39 -12.89 -4.28
N SER A 114 -18.23 -12.51 -3.02
CA SER A 114 -19.17 -12.84 -1.97
C SER A 114 -20.28 -11.78 -1.89
N ALA A 115 -21.41 -12.10 -1.26
CA ALA A 115 -22.48 -11.11 -1.03
C ALA A 115 -22.04 -10.03 -0.03
N GLY A 116 -22.58 -8.81 -0.18
CA GLY A 116 -22.34 -7.70 0.75
C GLY A 116 -21.06 -6.89 0.50
N TYR A 117 -20.49 -6.95 -0.70
CA TYR A 117 -19.30 -6.19 -1.08
C TYR A 117 -19.53 -5.36 -2.34
N GLU A 118 -19.09 -4.10 -2.29
CA GLU A 118 -19.17 -3.12 -3.36
C GLU A 118 -17.85 -3.09 -4.15
N TYR A 119 -17.87 -2.52 -5.36
CA TYR A 119 -16.67 -2.39 -6.18
C TYR A 119 -16.58 -1.05 -6.93
N ARG A 120 -15.36 -0.70 -7.35
CA ARG A 120 -15.09 0.39 -8.30
C ARG A 120 -13.94 -0.01 -9.23
N HIS A 121 -13.79 0.67 -10.37
CA HIS A 121 -12.67 0.44 -11.28
C HIS A 121 -12.12 1.76 -11.85
N PHE A 122 -10.86 1.75 -12.26
CA PHE A 122 -10.17 2.89 -12.87
C PHE A 122 -8.93 2.45 -13.65
N VAL A 123 -8.44 3.31 -14.55
CA VAL A 123 -7.24 3.05 -15.36
C VAL A 123 -6.04 3.80 -14.80
N LEU A 124 -4.88 3.14 -14.76
CA LEU A 124 -3.57 3.80 -14.70
C LEU A 124 -2.96 3.82 -16.10
N ALA A 125 -2.54 5.00 -16.54
CA ALA A 125 -1.97 5.20 -17.87
C ALA A 125 -0.72 4.33 -18.11
N LYS A 126 -0.45 4.12 -19.41
CA LYS A 126 0.82 3.61 -19.92
C LYS A 126 1.94 4.59 -19.55
N THR A 127 3.12 4.08 -19.19
CA THR A 127 4.35 4.88 -19.06
C THR A 127 5.44 4.28 -19.94
N GLU A 128 6.61 4.93 -20.06
CA GLU A 128 7.73 4.40 -20.85
C GLU A 128 8.15 2.99 -20.42
N GLN A 129 8.03 2.68 -19.12
CA GLN A 129 8.40 1.37 -18.55
C GLN A 129 7.20 0.45 -18.26
N ARG A 130 5.95 0.89 -18.50
CA ARG A 130 4.75 0.10 -18.13
C ARG A 130 3.65 0.07 -19.19
N PRO A 131 3.05 -1.11 -19.45
CA PRO A 131 1.76 -1.18 -20.13
C PRO A 131 0.67 -0.45 -19.34
N GLN A 132 -0.43 -0.14 -20.02
CA GLN A 132 -1.63 0.40 -19.40
C GLN A 132 -2.19 -0.60 -18.37
N ARG A 133 -2.88 -0.13 -17.34
CA ARG A 133 -3.40 -1.01 -16.28
C ARG A 133 -4.84 -0.69 -15.94
N LEU A 134 -5.72 -1.68 -15.99
CA LEU A 134 -7.04 -1.60 -15.37
C LEU A 134 -6.91 -2.04 -13.90
N VAL A 135 -7.48 -1.26 -12.99
CA VAL A 135 -7.55 -1.54 -11.55
C VAL A 135 -9.01 -1.71 -11.15
N VAL A 136 -9.30 -2.75 -10.37
CA VAL A 136 -10.61 -3.02 -9.77
C VAL A 136 -10.43 -3.17 -8.26
N ASP A 137 -11.11 -2.33 -7.50
CA ASP A 137 -11.14 -2.36 -6.03
C ASP A 137 -12.47 -2.98 -5.57
N ILE A 138 -12.42 -3.80 -4.53
CA ILE A 138 -13.58 -4.45 -3.89
C ILE A 138 -13.48 -4.24 -2.38
N SER A 139 -14.53 -3.75 -1.72
CA SER A 139 -14.54 -3.42 -0.29
C SER A 139 -15.95 -3.51 0.32
N THR A 140 -16.05 -3.46 1.65
CA THR A 140 -17.36 -3.37 2.35
C THR A 140 -18.08 -2.05 2.10
N HIS A 141 -17.33 -1.00 1.76
CA HIS A 141 -17.83 0.35 1.50
C HIS A 141 -17.03 0.99 0.35
N VAL A 142 -17.69 1.64 -0.59
CA VAL A 142 -17.09 2.51 -1.61
C VAL A 142 -17.11 3.96 -1.13
N ARG A 143 -15.93 4.47 -0.78
CA ARG A 143 -15.72 5.93 -0.84
C ARG A 143 -15.61 6.31 -2.31
N GLN A 144 -16.57 7.08 -2.80
CA GLN A 144 -16.54 7.65 -4.14
C GLN A 144 -15.25 8.47 -4.32
N ALA A 145 -14.53 8.23 -5.42
CA ALA A 145 -13.49 9.12 -5.90
C ALA A 145 -14.05 9.97 -7.05
N PRO A 146 -13.52 11.18 -7.30
CA PRO A 146 -13.97 12.01 -8.42
C PRO A 146 -13.82 11.25 -9.74
N THR A 147 -14.91 11.08 -10.47
CA THR A 147 -14.91 10.41 -11.77
C THR A 147 -14.19 11.29 -12.79
N LEU A 148 -13.02 10.84 -13.27
CA LEU A 148 -12.51 11.33 -14.55
C LEU A 148 -13.47 10.82 -15.63
N ALA A 149 -14.07 11.75 -16.38
CA ALA A 149 -15.18 11.43 -17.28
C ALA A 149 -14.79 10.44 -18.38
N GLU A 150 -15.72 9.56 -18.73
CA GLU A 150 -15.57 8.63 -19.85
C GLU A 150 -15.38 9.41 -21.15
N THR A 151 -14.30 9.12 -21.88
CA THR A 151 -14.03 9.77 -23.17
C THR A 151 -14.80 9.06 -24.27
N VAL A 152 -16.02 9.54 -24.54
CA VAL A 152 -16.82 9.15 -25.71
C VAL A 152 -16.86 10.31 -26.70
N ILE A 153 -16.40 10.07 -27.94
CA ILE A 153 -16.34 11.09 -28.98
C ILE A 153 -17.67 11.10 -29.77
N ALA A 154 -18.52 12.12 -29.57
CA ALA A 154 -19.73 12.34 -30.37
C ALA A 154 -20.17 13.83 -30.46
N GLN A 155 -19.72 14.49 -31.52
CA GLN A 155 -20.32 15.60 -32.30
C GLN A 155 -21.42 16.51 -31.66
N ALA A 156 -21.00 17.74 -31.30
CA ALA A 156 -21.58 19.07 -31.56
C ALA A 156 -23.12 19.35 -31.64
N ALA A 157 -23.60 20.15 -30.66
CA ALA A 157 -24.51 21.31 -30.77
C ALA A 157 -26.00 21.14 -31.18
N PRO A 158 -26.90 22.14 -30.96
CA PRO A 158 -26.91 23.28 -30.01
C PRO A 158 -28.13 23.27 -29.03
N PRO A 159 -28.24 24.17 -28.03
CA PRO A 159 -29.28 24.12 -26.98
C PRO A 159 -30.50 25.04 -27.21
N PRO A 160 -31.65 24.75 -26.57
CA PRO A 160 -32.71 25.74 -26.30
C PRO A 160 -33.00 25.97 -24.80
N ALA A 161 -33.38 27.21 -24.52
CA ALA A 161 -33.57 27.90 -23.25
C ALA A 161 -34.72 27.44 -22.30
N THR A 162 -34.73 28.11 -21.14
CA THR A 162 -35.90 28.58 -20.34
C THR A 162 -36.52 27.75 -19.20
N ARG A 163 -37.05 28.54 -18.24
CA ARG A 163 -37.67 28.29 -16.91
C ARG A 163 -39.16 28.78 -16.99
N PRO A 164 -40.01 28.83 -15.94
CA PRO A 164 -39.92 28.31 -14.55
C PRO A 164 -41.23 27.65 -13.99
N GLN A 165 -41.19 27.25 -12.71
CA GLN A 165 -42.25 27.33 -11.66
C GLN A 165 -43.70 26.87 -11.87
N ALA A 166 -44.21 26.17 -10.85
CA ALA A 166 -45.41 26.55 -10.09
C ALA A 166 -45.34 26.01 -8.64
N THR A 167 -46.03 26.65 -7.70
CA THR A 167 -46.26 26.22 -6.30
C THR A 167 -47.75 26.01 -6.04
N ASP A 168 -48.11 25.49 -4.86
CA ASP A 168 -49.11 26.05 -3.89
C ASP A 168 -49.53 24.92 -2.89
N VAL A 169 -49.54 25.06 -1.55
CA VAL A 169 -50.33 25.88 -0.57
C VAL A 169 -51.85 25.59 -0.55
N ALA A 170 -52.58 25.53 0.58
CA ALA A 170 -52.33 25.32 2.03
C ALA A 170 -53.72 25.08 2.75
N SER A 171 -53.94 24.86 4.07
CA SER A 171 -53.10 24.83 5.28
C SER A 171 -53.31 23.53 6.12
N VAL A 172 -54.00 23.35 7.27
CA VAL A 172 -54.78 24.16 8.25
C VAL A 172 -54.72 23.48 9.66
N GLU A 173 -54.53 24.30 10.73
CA GLU A 173 -54.94 24.26 12.17
C GLU A 173 -55.47 22.98 12.90
N ALA A 174 -55.48 22.84 14.25
CA ALA A 174 -54.69 23.44 15.36
C ALA A 174 -55.01 22.74 16.72
N ASP A 175 -54.22 23.09 17.76
CA ASP A 175 -54.48 23.06 19.21
C ASP A 175 -54.59 21.77 20.08
N ASN A 176 -54.13 21.98 21.31
CA ASN A 176 -54.08 21.13 22.53
C ASN A 176 -54.90 21.90 23.63
N PRO A 177 -54.90 21.67 24.99
CA PRO A 177 -53.93 20.98 25.86
C PRO A 177 -54.53 20.24 27.12
N VAL A 178 -53.65 19.95 28.10
CA VAL A 178 -53.87 19.75 29.58
C VAL A 178 -54.00 18.30 30.12
N GLN A 179 -53.64 18.15 31.41
CA GLN A 179 -53.26 16.94 32.16
C GLN A 179 -54.29 16.55 33.24
N VAL A 180 -54.14 15.37 33.87
CA VAL A 180 -54.00 15.13 35.34
C VAL A 180 -54.06 13.60 35.66
N ALA A 181 -53.46 13.15 36.78
CA ALA A 181 -53.40 11.75 37.27
C ALA A 181 -54.15 11.58 38.63
N PRO A 182 -54.41 10.36 39.18
CA PRO A 182 -53.39 9.54 39.85
C PRO A 182 -53.60 7.98 39.77
N GLN A 183 -52.90 7.20 40.62
CA GLN A 183 -52.85 5.70 40.68
C GLN A 183 -53.92 5.07 41.62
N PRO A 184 -54.03 3.71 41.72
CA PRO A 184 -53.21 2.93 42.69
C PRO A 184 -52.78 1.49 42.25
N VAL A 185 -52.15 0.72 43.16
CA VAL A 185 -51.47 -0.60 42.96
C VAL A 185 -52.17 -1.74 43.73
N PRO A 186 -52.04 -3.03 43.31
CA PRO A 186 -51.87 -4.09 44.32
C PRO A 186 -50.93 -5.27 43.98
N VAL A 187 -50.01 -5.56 44.92
CA VAL A 187 -49.59 -6.88 45.51
C VAL A 187 -49.20 -8.10 44.64
N ARG A 188 -48.21 -8.86 45.15
CA ARG A 188 -47.52 -10.04 44.57
C ARG A 188 -47.86 -11.35 45.32
N PRO A 189 -47.84 -12.53 44.65
CA PRO A 189 -47.58 -13.83 45.30
C PRO A 189 -46.23 -14.47 44.91
N THR A 190 -45.77 -15.45 45.70
CA THR A 190 -44.51 -16.21 45.55
C THR A 190 -44.75 -17.68 45.16
N PRO A 191 -43.85 -18.31 44.38
CA PRO A 191 -43.66 -19.76 44.36
C PRO A 191 -42.49 -20.23 45.26
N VAL A 192 -42.45 -21.54 45.53
CA VAL A 192 -41.51 -22.23 46.43
C VAL A 192 -40.35 -22.89 45.67
N ALA A 193 -39.28 -23.27 46.38
CA ALA A 193 -38.01 -23.74 45.84
C ALA A 193 -37.96 -25.22 45.40
N THR A 194 -36.97 -25.52 44.55
CA THR A 194 -36.43 -26.88 44.30
C THR A 194 -34.92 -26.83 44.44
N GLN A 195 -34.32 -27.74 45.22
CA GLN A 195 -32.85 -27.86 45.38
C GLN A 195 -32.28 -29.04 44.58
N PRO A 196 -31.05 -28.90 44.05
CA PRO A 196 -30.20 -30.05 43.78
C PRO A 196 -28.77 -29.89 44.32
N ALA A 197 -28.38 -30.83 45.21
CA ALA A 197 -27.02 -31.32 45.54
C ALA A 197 -25.89 -30.34 45.98
N PRO A 198 -24.97 -30.76 46.91
CA PRO A 198 -23.80 -29.96 47.27
C PRO A 198 -22.69 -30.04 46.23
N ALA A 199 -22.13 -28.89 45.84
CA ALA A 199 -20.92 -28.83 45.03
C ALA A 199 -19.66 -29.10 45.90
N GLN A 200 -18.76 -29.94 45.41
CA GLN A 200 -17.45 -30.15 46.03
C GLN A 200 -16.53 -28.92 45.81
N PRO A 201 -15.61 -28.60 46.75
CA PRO A 201 -14.72 -27.47 46.61
C PRO A 201 -13.66 -27.71 45.51
N ALA A 202 -13.83 -27.03 44.38
CA ALA A 202 -12.85 -27.07 43.29
C ALA A 202 -11.53 -26.39 43.71
N VAL A 203 -10.45 -27.16 43.74
CA VAL A 203 -9.10 -26.68 44.10
C VAL A 203 -8.63 -25.65 43.05
N ALA A 204 -8.32 -24.43 43.50
CA ALA A 204 -7.84 -23.37 42.62
C ALA A 204 -6.45 -23.69 42.06
N GLN A 205 -6.37 -24.00 40.75
CA GLN A 205 -5.11 -24.28 40.07
C GLN A 205 -4.33 -22.99 39.78
N PRO A 206 -3.09 -22.81 40.30
CA PRO A 206 -2.29 -21.61 40.02
C PRO A 206 -1.89 -21.47 38.55
N ALA A 207 -1.62 -22.60 37.88
CA ALA A 207 -1.00 -22.68 36.56
C ALA A 207 -1.75 -21.93 35.44
N VAL A 208 -3.06 -21.72 35.56
CA VAL A 208 -3.87 -21.00 34.54
C VAL A 208 -3.59 -19.50 34.58
N ARG A 209 -3.29 -18.93 35.77
CA ARG A 209 -2.89 -17.52 35.88
C ARG A 209 -1.48 -17.28 35.34
N ASP A 210 -0.54 -18.18 35.67
CA ASP A 210 0.82 -18.10 35.11
C ASP A 210 0.82 -18.27 33.59
N THR A 211 0.09 -19.23 33.03
CA THR A 211 0.05 -19.39 31.56
C THR A 211 -0.62 -18.22 30.84
N LEU A 212 -1.63 -17.56 31.43
CA LEU A 212 -2.19 -16.32 30.87
C LEU A 212 -1.21 -15.15 30.97
N GLN A 213 -0.52 -14.95 32.10
CA GLN A 213 0.54 -13.93 32.22
C GLN A 213 1.73 -14.21 31.29
N GLN A 214 2.07 -15.49 31.07
CA GLN A 214 3.19 -15.91 30.24
C GLN A 214 2.88 -15.83 28.73
N HIS A 215 1.63 -16.00 28.31
CA HIS A 215 1.20 -15.61 26.97
C HIS A 215 1.20 -14.09 26.79
N ASN A 216 0.78 -13.32 27.80
CA ASN A 216 0.82 -11.86 27.72
C ASN A 216 2.28 -11.31 27.66
N ARG A 217 3.25 -12.03 28.26
CA ARG A 217 4.70 -11.79 28.09
C ARG A 217 5.22 -12.08 26.67
N MET A 218 4.41 -12.60 25.74
CA MET A 218 4.75 -12.79 24.32
C MET A 218 3.96 -11.87 23.38
N ALA A 219 3.14 -10.96 23.89
CA ALA A 219 2.67 -9.83 23.10
C ALA A 219 3.88 -8.97 22.71
N LYS A 220 4.23 -8.93 21.41
CA LYS A 220 5.38 -8.14 20.94
C LYS A 220 5.12 -6.67 21.21
N GLU A 221 5.96 -6.08 22.05
CA GLU A 221 6.06 -4.64 22.37
C GLU A 221 5.84 -3.74 21.15
N PHE A 222 4.95 -2.75 21.26
CA PHE A 222 4.65 -1.76 20.23
C PHE A 222 5.64 -0.60 20.30
N VAL A 223 6.36 -0.36 19.20
CA VAL A 223 7.53 0.51 19.17
C VAL A 223 7.23 1.79 18.39
N ILE A 224 7.27 2.94 19.05
CA ILE A 224 7.05 4.26 18.44
C ILE A 224 8.39 4.91 18.14
N ALA A 225 8.64 5.25 16.87
CA ALA A 225 9.70 6.16 16.47
C ALA A 225 9.27 7.61 16.71
N ILE A 226 9.89 8.28 17.68
CA ILE A 226 9.72 9.71 17.89
C ILE A 226 10.85 10.44 17.16
N ASP A 227 10.49 11.42 16.36
CA ASP A 227 11.40 12.21 15.55
C ASP A 227 11.32 13.69 15.96
N PRO A 228 12.24 14.20 16.78
CA PRO A 228 12.33 15.63 17.03
C PRO A 228 12.83 16.33 15.76
N GLY A 229 12.04 17.27 15.23
CA GLY A 229 12.37 18.05 14.04
C GLY A 229 13.75 18.72 14.13
N HIS A 230 14.35 19.04 12.99
CA HIS A 230 15.62 19.79 12.90
C HIS A 230 16.80 19.12 13.62
N GLY A 231 17.79 19.92 14.04
CA GLY A 231 18.94 19.53 14.86
C GLY A 231 20.29 19.97 14.28
N GLY A 232 21.25 20.27 15.15
CA GLY A 232 22.58 20.75 14.80
C GLY A 232 22.54 22.16 14.20
N ASN A 233 22.99 22.28 12.95
CA ASN A 233 22.99 23.53 12.18
C ASN A 233 21.57 23.92 11.72
N ASP A 234 20.67 22.96 11.56
CA ASP A 234 19.25 23.23 11.37
C ASP A 234 18.64 23.54 12.74
N VAL A 235 18.27 24.81 12.94
CA VAL A 235 17.68 25.31 14.20
C VAL A 235 16.15 25.25 14.20
N GLY A 236 15.52 24.96 13.06
CA GLY A 236 14.09 25.14 12.82
C GLY A 236 13.67 26.61 12.88
N ALA A 237 12.44 26.86 13.30
CA ALA A 237 11.95 28.18 13.61
C ALA A 237 12.61 28.80 14.86
N ILE A 238 12.60 30.13 14.90
CA ILE A 238 13.12 30.93 16.01
C ILE A 238 11.96 31.77 16.57
N GLY A 239 11.66 31.61 17.85
CA GLY A 239 10.64 32.39 18.55
C GLY A 239 11.05 33.85 18.78
N PRO A 240 10.10 34.76 19.03
CA PRO A 240 10.39 36.19 19.18
C PRO A 240 11.26 36.56 20.39
N SER A 241 11.46 35.65 21.36
CA SER A 241 12.45 35.82 22.45
C SER A 241 13.80 35.13 22.19
N GLY A 242 13.99 34.51 21.01
CA GLY A 242 15.22 33.81 20.62
C GLY A 242 15.22 32.31 20.91
N VAL A 243 14.08 31.71 21.26
CA VAL A 243 13.96 30.26 21.49
C VAL A 243 14.06 29.50 20.17
N TYR A 244 14.94 28.49 20.10
CA TYR A 244 15.03 27.60 18.93
C TYR A 244 14.03 26.44 19.03
N GLU A 245 13.33 26.18 17.92
CA GLU A 245 12.45 25.02 17.77
C GLU A 245 13.18 23.71 18.05
N LYS A 246 14.40 23.53 17.52
CA LYS A 246 15.18 22.28 17.68
C LYS A 246 15.39 21.85 19.13
N ASP A 247 15.39 22.78 20.08
CA ASP A 247 15.59 22.53 21.51
C ASP A 247 14.26 22.22 22.21
N VAL A 248 13.21 22.98 21.87
CA VAL A 248 11.82 22.76 22.29
C VAL A 248 11.35 21.36 21.91
N VAL A 249 11.49 20.98 20.64
CA VAL A 249 10.98 19.69 20.14
C VAL A 249 11.76 18.52 20.71
N LEU A 250 13.06 18.68 20.97
CA LEU A 250 13.88 17.67 21.68
C LEU A 250 13.46 17.52 23.14
N ALA A 251 13.15 18.63 23.83
CA ALA A 251 12.67 18.61 25.21
C ALA A 251 11.29 17.96 25.34
N ILE A 252 10.40 18.18 24.36
CA ILE A 252 9.10 17.53 24.26
C ILE A 252 9.25 16.04 23.93
N ALA A 253 10.04 15.70 22.91
CA ALA A 253 10.25 14.32 22.46
C ALA A 253 10.82 13.40 23.55
N LYS A 254 11.73 13.92 24.39
CA LYS A 254 12.23 13.20 25.57
C LYS A 254 11.13 12.88 26.58
N LYS A 255 10.19 13.82 26.80
CA LYS A 255 9.03 13.60 27.70
C LYS A 255 8.03 12.64 27.07
N LEU A 256 7.80 12.71 25.77
CA LEU A 256 6.97 11.71 25.07
C LEU A 256 7.58 10.30 25.19
N LYS A 257 8.90 10.17 25.05
CA LYS A 257 9.60 8.91 25.30
C LYS A 257 9.39 8.42 26.73
N GLU A 258 9.60 9.29 27.72
CA GLU A 258 9.35 8.96 29.13
C GLU A 258 7.91 8.49 29.39
N GLU A 259 6.89 9.17 28.83
CA GLU A 259 5.49 8.80 29.06
C GLU A 259 5.08 7.52 28.32
N ILE A 260 5.65 7.25 27.14
CA ILE A 260 5.43 6.01 26.37
C ILE A 260 6.11 4.82 27.04
N ASP A 261 7.37 4.94 27.46
CA ASP A 261 8.13 3.85 28.09
C ASP A 261 7.54 3.41 29.46
N ARG A 262 6.64 4.21 30.04
CA ARG A 262 5.86 3.87 31.25
C ARG A 262 4.65 2.98 30.95
N GLN A 263 4.20 2.87 29.70
CA GLN A 263 2.98 2.14 29.36
C GLN A 263 3.25 0.65 29.12
N PRO A 264 2.48 -0.28 29.74
CA PRO A 264 2.65 -1.70 29.53
C PRO A 264 2.54 -2.10 28.05
N GLY A 265 3.59 -2.70 27.51
CA GLY A 265 3.63 -3.19 26.13
C GLY A 265 3.95 -2.14 25.06
N MET A 266 4.32 -0.90 25.44
CA MET A 266 4.80 0.14 24.51
C MET A 266 6.27 0.49 24.82
N ARG A 267 7.00 0.94 23.79
CA ARG A 267 8.34 1.54 23.93
C ARG A 267 8.53 2.65 22.90
N ALA A 268 9.22 3.71 23.29
CA ALA A 268 9.67 4.75 22.38
C ALA A 268 11.14 4.61 22.00
N ILE A 269 11.48 5.04 20.79
CA ILE A 269 12.85 5.35 20.36
C ILE A 269 12.91 6.80 19.90
N LEU A 270 14.12 7.38 19.87
CA LEU A 270 14.37 8.72 19.33
C LEU A 270 15.26 8.60 18.09
N THR A 271 14.99 9.38 17.04
CA THR A 271 15.94 9.55 15.92
C THR A 271 17.16 10.38 16.32
N ARG A 272 16.99 11.33 17.25
CA ARG A 272 18.07 12.04 17.95
C ARG A 272 17.76 12.23 19.43
N ASP A 273 18.74 11.95 20.28
CA ASP A 273 18.70 12.14 21.74
C ASP A 273 19.39 13.44 22.20
N ARG A 274 20.00 14.18 21.26
CA ARG A 274 20.84 15.35 21.48
C ARG A 274 20.72 16.34 20.30
N ASP A 275 21.44 17.44 20.37
CA ASP A 275 21.50 18.42 19.29
C ASP A 275 22.44 17.95 18.17
N VAL A 276 21.88 17.22 17.20
CA VAL A 276 22.56 16.75 15.98
C VAL A 276 21.58 16.75 14.82
N TYR A 277 22.05 17.10 13.62
CA TYR A 277 21.25 16.95 12.40
C TYR A 277 21.04 15.47 12.06
N VAL A 278 19.86 15.13 11.57
CA VAL A 278 19.52 13.79 11.06
C VAL A 278 18.80 13.95 9.72
N GLY A 279 19.37 13.38 8.65
CA GLY A 279 18.77 13.41 7.31
C GLY A 279 17.57 12.45 7.18
N LEU A 280 16.69 12.67 6.20
CA LEU A 280 15.44 11.90 6.05
C LEU A 280 15.63 10.40 5.93
N ASP A 281 16.59 9.95 5.13
CA ASP A 281 16.88 8.53 4.93
C ASP A 281 17.45 7.90 6.22
N GLU A 282 18.12 8.70 7.07
CA GLU A 282 18.61 8.27 8.38
C GLU A 282 17.49 8.18 9.42
N ARG A 283 16.58 9.17 9.50
CA ARG A 283 15.38 9.11 10.36
C ARG A 283 14.58 7.84 10.06
N ALA A 284 14.39 7.54 8.77
CA ALA A 284 13.71 6.34 8.30
C ALA A 284 14.53 5.04 8.52
N ARG A 285 15.87 5.08 8.44
CA ARG A 285 16.75 3.93 8.76
C ARG A 285 16.72 3.58 10.25
N ILE A 286 16.72 4.57 11.15
CA ILE A 286 16.64 4.37 12.60
C ILE A 286 15.30 3.72 12.97
N ALA A 287 14.18 4.24 12.45
CA ALA A 287 12.85 3.68 12.68
C ALA A 287 12.76 2.19 12.25
N ARG A 288 13.16 1.87 11.00
CA ARG A 288 13.16 0.49 10.49
C ARG A 288 14.12 -0.42 11.26
N GLY A 289 15.34 0.06 11.56
CA GLY A 289 16.37 -0.73 12.24
C GLY A 289 15.99 -1.15 13.67
N GLN A 290 15.15 -0.35 14.34
CA GLN A 290 14.59 -0.63 15.66
C GLN A 290 13.23 -1.35 15.62
N GLN A 291 12.72 -1.67 14.43
CA GLN A 291 11.39 -2.24 14.18
C GLN A 291 10.25 -1.41 14.78
N ALA A 292 10.28 -0.09 14.56
CA ALA A 292 9.15 0.78 14.85
C ALA A 292 7.91 0.36 14.04
N ASP A 293 6.75 0.38 14.70
CA ASP A 293 5.44 0.09 14.11
C ASP A 293 4.69 1.39 13.73
N LEU A 294 5.21 2.55 14.14
CA LEU A 294 4.58 3.87 14.05
C LEU A 294 5.64 4.98 14.17
N PHE A 295 5.45 6.10 13.47
CA PHE A 295 6.35 7.26 13.47
C PHE A 295 5.62 8.57 13.88
N VAL A 296 6.23 9.38 14.73
CA VAL A 296 5.73 10.68 15.20
C VAL A 296 6.82 11.75 15.05
N SER A 297 6.71 12.60 14.04
CA SER A 297 7.48 13.86 13.95
C SER A 297 6.92 14.88 14.94
N ILE A 298 7.79 15.59 15.66
CA ILE A 298 7.42 16.68 16.57
C ILE A 298 8.11 17.97 16.12
N HIS A 299 7.29 18.98 15.83
CA HIS A 299 7.67 20.31 15.35
C HIS A 299 6.95 21.40 16.18
N ALA A 300 7.30 22.66 15.96
CA ALA A 300 6.68 23.83 16.59
C ALA A 300 6.55 25.00 15.59
N ASP A 301 5.63 24.83 14.65
CA ASP A 301 5.16 25.72 13.56
C ASP A 301 5.50 27.22 13.72
N ALA A 302 5.86 27.86 12.62
CA ALA A 302 6.03 29.31 12.57
C ALA A 302 5.53 29.91 11.25
N TYR A 303 4.67 30.91 11.40
CA TYR A 303 4.08 31.63 10.28
C TYR A 303 4.65 33.04 10.13
N THR A 304 4.39 33.68 8.98
CA THR A 304 4.86 35.04 8.68
C THR A 304 4.17 36.14 9.50
N SER A 305 3.03 35.84 10.11
CA SER A 305 2.40 36.67 11.14
C SER A 305 2.39 35.92 12.49
N PRO A 306 2.50 36.63 13.64
CA PRO A 306 2.49 36.02 14.97
C PRO A 306 1.08 35.67 15.48
N GLN A 307 0.06 35.67 14.60
CA GLN A 307 -1.36 35.47 14.97
C GLN A 307 -1.82 34.01 15.03
N PRO A 308 -1.38 33.09 14.14
CA PRO A 308 -1.69 31.67 14.27
C PRO A 308 -1.16 31.12 15.59
N ARG A 309 -1.95 30.23 16.20
CA ARG A 309 -1.69 29.63 17.49
C ARG A 309 -2.42 28.30 17.65
N GLY A 310 -1.98 27.49 18.61
CA GLY A 310 -2.49 26.16 18.95
C GLY A 310 -1.86 25.02 18.14
N GLY A 311 -1.87 23.81 18.70
CA GLY A 311 -1.29 22.63 18.06
C GLY A 311 -2.07 22.17 16.82
N SER A 312 -1.44 21.32 16.01
CA SER A 312 -2.05 20.67 14.84
C SER A 312 -1.44 19.29 14.57
N VAL A 313 -2.20 18.38 13.95
CA VAL A 313 -1.70 17.09 13.48
C VAL A 313 -1.84 16.99 11.96
N TYR A 314 -0.75 16.58 11.32
CA TYR A 314 -0.60 16.46 9.88
C TYR A 314 -0.30 15.02 9.45
N VAL A 315 -0.83 14.64 8.29
CA VAL A 315 -0.48 13.41 7.57
C VAL A 315 0.06 13.71 6.18
N LEU A 316 0.75 12.75 5.57
CA LEU A 316 1.21 12.89 4.19
C LEU A 316 0.02 13.03 3.21
N SER A 317 0.15 13.96 2.27
CA SER A 317 -0.64 14.01 1.04
C SER A 317 0.24 14.43 -0.14
N GLN A 318 0.38 13.53 -1.10
CA GLN A 318 1.08 13.79 -2.38
C GLN A 318 0.15 14.40 -3.44
N ARG A 319 -1.17 14.48 -3.18
CA ARG A 319 -2.21 14.99 -4.11
C ARG A 319 -2.65 16.43 -3.82
N GLY A 320 -1.86 17.18 -3.05
CA GLY A 320 -2.17 18.54 -2.61
C GLY A 320 -2.45 18.65 -1.10
N ALA A 321 -2.39 19.87 -0.57
CA ALA A 321 -2.56 20.15 0.85
C ALA A 321 -4.02 20.46 1.23
N SER A 322 -4.41 20.19 2.48
CA SER A 322 -5.76 20.43 3.01
C SER A 322 -6.12 21.91 3.18
N SER A 323 -5.11 22.80 3.23
CA SER A 323 -5.28 24.25 3.28
C SER A 323 -4.04 24.96 2.75
N ALA A 324 -4.13 26.28 2.49
CA ALA A 324 -2.95 27.08 2.14
C ALA A 324 -1.93 27.11 3.29
N MET A 325 -2.39 27.17 4.54
CA MET A 325 -1.56 27.03 5.75
C MET A 325 -0.80 25.70 5.74
N ALA A 326 -1.51 24.58 5.59
CA ALA A 326 -0.89 23.25 5.56
C ALA A 326 0.14 23.08 4.43
N ARG A 327 -0.02 23.81 3.32
CA ARG A 327 1.00 23.87 2.27
C ARG A 327 2.25 24.62 2.74
N ALA A 328 2.09 25.83 3.27
CA ALA A 328 3.19 26.68 3.71
C ALA A 328 4.05 26.02 4.80
N VAL A 329 3.42 25.33 5.76
CA VAL A 329 4.14 24.53 6.78
C VAL A 329 4.96 23.43 6.11
N ALA A 330 4.34 22.60 5.25
CA ALA A 330 5.07 21.55 4.55
C ALA A 330 6.13 22.05 3.57
N GLU A 331 6.03 23.28 3.05
CA GLU A 331 7.05 23.92 2.23
C GLU A 331 8.24 24.35 3.09
N ARG A 332 7.99 25.01 4.24
CA ARG A 332 9.00 25.36 5.26
C ARG A 332 9.79 24.14 5.76
N GLU A 333 9.08 23.08 6.15
CA GLU A 333 9.71 21.86 6.68
C GLU A 333 10.49 21.06 5.62
N ASN A 334 10.19 21.28 4.33
CA ASN A 334 11.00 20.74 3.23
C ASN A 334 12.23 21.62 2.91
N GLU A 335 12.12 22.93 3.10
CA GLU A 335 13.20 23.91 2.88
C GLU A 335 14.33 23.76 3.91
N ALA A 336 13.98 23.56 5.20
CA ALA A 336 14.97 23.31 6.27
C ALA A 336 15.89 22.10 5.98
N LEU A 337 15.39 21.13 5.21
CA LEU A 337 16.12 19.93 4.78
C LEU A 337 16.94 20.13 3.49
N GLY A 338 16.90 21.34 2.89
CA GLY A 338 17.50 21.66 1.60
C GLY A 338 16.79 21.06 0.38
N ILE A 339 15.55 20.58 0.53
CA ILE A 339 14.86 19.77 -0.49
C ILE A 339 14.07 20.67 -1.45
N VAL A 340 14.80 21.38 -2.32
CA VAL A 340 14.21 22.15 -3.43
C VAL A 340 13.68 21.19 -4.49
N THR A 341 12.37 20.94 -4.46
CA THR A 341 11.58 20.20 -5.48
C THR A 341 12.19 18.88 -5.99
N LEU A 342 11.94 17.79 -5.25
CA LEU A 342 12.14 16.42 -5.76
C LEU A 342 11.09 16.06 -6.83
N ALA A 343 11.36 16.40 -8.08
CA ALA A 343 10.77 15.72 -9.23
C ALA A 343 11.41 14.33 -9.42
N GLY A 344 10.62 13.32 -9.77
CA GLY A 344 11.12 12.01 -10.21
C GLY A 344 11.74 11.12 -9.12
N ARG A 345 10.90 10.34 -8.42
CA ARG A 345 11.31 9.07 -7.77
C ARG A 345 10.28 7.96 -8.06
N ASP A 346 10.12 7.64 -9.33
CA ASP A 346 9.48 6.40 -9.79
C ASP A 346 10.46 5.22 -9.67
N GLN A 347 10.07 4.13 -9.02
CA GLN A 347 10.74 2.82 -9.12
C GLN A 347 9.74 1.65 -9.03
N ASP A 348 10.14 0.51 -9.59
CA ASP A 348 9.24 -0.41 -10.29
C ASP A 348 8.74 -1.64 -9.52
N VAL A 349 7.58 -2.17 -9.94
CA VAL A 349 6.81 -3.32 -9.39
C VAL A 349 6.38 -3.15 -7.93
N ALA A 350 7.35 -2.95 -7.02
CA ALA A 350 7.15 -2.63 -5.62
C ALA A 350 6.11 -1.53 -5.45
N PHE A 351 6.11 -0.52 -6.34
CA PHE A 351 5.13 0.56 -6.43
C PHE A 351 3.68 0.15 -6.12
N VAL A 352 3.12 -0.93 -6.69
CA VAL A 352 1.68 -1.23 -6.56
C VAL A 352 1.31 -1.80 -5.19
N LEU A 353 2.22 -2.56 -4.56
CA LEU A 353 2.02 -3.10 -3.21
C LEU A 353 2.55 -2.13 -2.14
N SER A 354 3.55 -1.31 -2.47
CA SER A 354 4.00 -0.16 -1.69
C SER A 354 2.91 0.91 -1.62
N ASP A 355 2.26 1.28 -2.72
CA ASP A 355 1.08 2.16 -2.73
C ASP A 355 -0.03 1.64 -1.82
N PHE A 356 -0.20 0.32 -1.74
CA PHE A 356 -1.20 -0.30 -0.89
C PHE A 356 -0.80 -0.29 0.60
N SER A 357 0.47 -0.59 0.91
CA SER A 357 1.04 -0.42 2.25
C SER A 357 1.03 1.04 2.71
N ARG A 358 1.28 1.98 1.79
CA ARG A 358 1.31 3.43 2.02
C ARG A 358 -0.09 4.00 2.14
N GLU A 359 -1.05 3.61 1.32
CA GLU A 359 -2.47 3.98 1.50
C GLU A 359 -3.00 3.43 2.82
N SER A 360 -2.71 2.17 3.17
CA SER A 360 -3.12 1.61 4.47
C SER A 360 -2.43 2.31 5.64
N SER A 361 -1.14 2.64 5.52
CA SER A 361 -0.42 3.46 6.51
C SER A 361 -0.97 4.89 6.58
N LEU A 362 -1.42 5.48 5.48
CA LEU A 362 -2.08 6.79 5.43
C LEU A 362 -3.47 6.76 6.10
N GLN A 363 -4.25 5.70 5.93
CA GLN A 363 -5.51 5.53 6.66
C GLN A 363 -5.25 5.33 8.17
N ALA A 364 -4.24 4.55 8.54
CA ALA A 364 -3.79 4.41 9.92
C ALA A 364 -3.31 5.75 10.51
N SER A 365 -2.49 6.53 9.78
CA SER A 365 -2.08 7.89 10.15
C SER A 365 -3.26 8.84 10.36
N ARG A 366 -4.29 8.76 9.51
CA ARG A 366 -5.51 9.59 9.64
C ARG A 366 -6.32 9.21 10.87
N LYS A 367 -6.47 7.91 11.14
CA LYS A 367 -7.13 7.38 12.35
C LYS A 367 -6.39 7.81 13.62
N LEU A 368 -5.08 7.57 13.66
CA LEU A 368 -4.17 7.99 14.72
C LEU A 368 -4.25 9.51 14.97
N GLY A 369 -4.10 10.32 13.92
CA GLY A 369 -4.13 11.78 14.05
C GLY A 369 -5.49 12.30 14.55
N GLY A 370 -6.59 11.62 14.20
CA GLY A 370 -7.91 11.91 14.74
C GLY A 370 -8.00 11.64 16.24
N GLN A 371 -7.55 10.46 16.68
CA GLN A 371 -7.52 10.14 18.12
C GLN A 371 -6.61 11.09 18.91
N VAL A 372 -5.44 11.43 18.37
CA VAL A 372 -4.52 12.40 18.98
C VAL A 372 -5.16 13.78 19.11
N LEU A 373 -5.79 14.33 18.06
CA LEU A 373 -6.48 15.63 18.14
C LEU A 373 -7.64 15.63 19.13
N ASN A 374 -8.44 14.55 19.14
CA ASN A 374 -9.56 14.40 20.09
C ASN A 374 -9.05 14.48 21.54
N VAL A 375 -7.98 13.75 21.86
CA VAL A 375 -7.37 13.72 23.20
C VAL A 375 -6.70 15.05 23.55
N MET A 376 -5.96 15.68 22.63
CA MET A 376 -5.38 17.02 22.86
C MET A 376 -6.48 18.05 23.18
N SER A 377 -7.57 18.06 22.42
CA SER A 377 -8.73 18.93 22.65
C SER A 377 -9.37 18.66 24.02
N GLY A 378 -9.64 17.39 24.34
CA GLY A 378 -10.25 16.98 25.62
C GLY A 378 -9.37 17.30 26.84
N ASN A 379 -8.05 17.25 26.70
CA ASN A 379 -7.08 17.63 27.72
C ASN A 379 -6.84 19.15 27.81
N GLY A 380 -7.63 19.97 27.09
CA GLY A 380 -7.59 21.43 27.16
C GLY A 380 -6.42 22.09 26.42
N LEU A 381 -5.75 21.39 25.50
CA LEU A 381 -4.78 22.03 24.62
C LEU A 381 -5.51 22.84 23.54
N HIS A 382 -5.07 24.07 23.32
CA HIS A 382 -5.58 24.88 22.22
C HIS A 382 -5.13 24.29 20.88
N LEU A 383 -6.06 24.11 19.95
CA LEU A 383 -5.80 23.56 18.61
C LEU A 383 -6.02 24.63 17.54
N HIS A 384 -5.08 24.75 16.60
CA HIS A 384 -5.24 25.61 15.43
C HIS A 384 -6.25 25.02 14.42
N LYS A 385 -6.38 23.69 14.39
CA LYS A 385 -7.34 22.93 13.59
C LYS A 385 -7.87 21.76 14.42
N SER A 386 -9.19 21.64 14.50
CA SER A 386 -9.90 20.51 15.12
C SER A 386 -9.93 19.26 14.23
N THR A 387 -9.33 19.29 13.05
CA THR A 387 -9.32 18.20 12.08
C THR A 387 -7.91 17.94 11.54
N VAL A 388 -7.61 16.66 11.27
CA VAL A 388 -6.32 16.22 10.73
C VAL A 388 -6.03 16.90 9.41
N GLN A 389 -4.95 17.67 9.37
CA GLN A 389 -4.47 18.33 8.16
C GLN A 389 -3.63 17.36 7.32
N ALA A 390 -3.38 17.70 6.06
CA ALA A 390 -2.53 16.89 5.20
C ALA A 390 -1.75 17.74 4.20
N ALA A 391 -0.48 17.40 3.95
CA ALA A 391 0.38 18.07 2.97
C ALA A 391 1.61 17.22 2.61
N ASN A 392 2.47 17.70 1.70
CA ASN A 392 3.54 16.92 1.10
C ASN A 392 4.88 16.96 1.88
N PHE A 393 4.81 16.75 3.20
CA PHE A 393 5.96 16.68 4.10
C PHE A 393 6.95 15.59 3.64
N ALA A 394 8.22 15.95 3.42
CA ALA A 394 9.24 15.03 2.94
C ALA A 394 9.60 13.95 3.98
N VAL A 395 9.59 14.30 5.28
CA VAL A 395 9.77 13.32 6.37
C VAL A 395 8.67 12.24 6.35
N LEU A 396 7.40 12.63 6.31
CA LEU A 396 6.30 11.66 6.21
C LEU A 396 6.29 10.89 4.88
N ARG A 397 6.96 11.41 3.84
CA ARG A 397 7.13 10.75 2.54
C ARG A 397 8.23 9.67 2.55
N SER A 398 9.30 9.80 3.33
CA SER A 398 10.40 8.81 3.41
C SER A 398 10.08 7.60 4.31
N ILE A 399 9.10 7.75 5.20
CA ILE A 399 8.57 6.69 6.06
C ILE A 399 7.57 5.79 5.28
N ASP A 400 7.52 4.51 5.65
CA ASP A 400 6.70 3.45 5.03
C ASP A 400 5.77 2.71 6.02
N MET A 401 5.79 3.09 7.29
CA MET A 401 4.84 2.74 8.35
C MET A 401 3.87 3.91 8.62
N PRO A 402 2.84 3.78 9.48
CA PRO A 402 1.95 4.88 9.85
C PRO A 402 2.76 6.03 10.49
N ALA A 403 2.68 7.20 9.87
CA ALA A 403 3.44 8.38 10.26
C ALA A 403 2.53 9.61 10.42
N ILE A 404 2.69 10.34 11.53
CA ILE A 404 2.11 11.68 11.73
C ILE A 404 3.23 12.69 11.99
N LEU A 405 2.97 13.95 11.64
CA LEU A 405 3.72 15.10 12.13
C LEU A 405 2.80 15.90 13.04
N VAL A 406 3.28 16.29 14.22
CA VAL A 406 2.54 17.07 15.20
C VAL A 406 3.25 18.38 15.45
N GLU A 407 2.55 19.47 15.17
CA GLU A 407 2.91 20.80 15.61
C GLU A 407 2.42 21.00 17.03
N ALA A 408 3.35 21.27 17.95
CA ALA A 408 3.02 21.39 19.36
C ALA A 408 2.22 22.67 19.68
N ALA A 409 2.68 23.80 19.14
CA ALA A 409 2.09 25.13 19.16
C ALA A 409 2.90 26.04 18.22
N PHE A 410 2.48 27.28 17.99
CA PHE A 410 3.20 28.19 17.08
C PHE A 410 4.34 28.93 17.79
N ILE A 411 5.61 28.60 17.53
CA ILE A 411 6.74 29.32 18.16
C ILE A 411 6.85 30.77 17.70
N SER A 412 6.27 31.12 16.54
CA SER A 412 6.14 32.52 16.08
C SER A 412 5.13 33.36 16.90
N ASN A 413 4.29 32.74 17.73
CA ASN A 413 3.31 33.43 18.58
C ASN A 413 3.85 33.61 20.02
N PRO A 414 3.89 34.84 20.58
CA PRO A 414 4.46 35.09 21.91
C PRO A 414 3.77 34.45 23.12
N GLU A 415 2.54 33.93 22.98
CA GLU A 415 1.91 33.15 24.05
C GLU A 415 2.26 31.66 23.93
N ASP A 416 2.22 31.13 22.71
CA ASP A 416 2.56 29.75 22.41
C ASP A 416 4.05 29.47 22.62
N GLU A 417 4.96 30.41 22.31
CA GLU A 417 6.39 30.33 22.68
C GLU A 417 6.57 30.11 24.19
N ARG A 418 5.80 30.82 25.02
CA ARG A 418 5.82 30.68 26.50
C ARG A 418 5.24 29.34 26.96
N LEU A 419 4.31 28.75 26.21
CA LEU A 419 3.81 27.39 26.45
C LEU A 419 4.88 26.35 26.06
N LEU A 420 5.48 26.49 24.89
CA LEU A 420 6.48 25.58 24.34
C LEU A 420 7.70 25.40 25.25
N VAL A 421 8.17 26.47 25.92
CA VAL A 421 9.26 26.37 26.92
C VAL A 421 8.82 25.91 28.31
N ASN A 422 7.51 25.83 28.59
CA ASN A 422 6.98 25.52 29.92
C ASN A 422 6.95 24.00 30.20
N PRO A 423 7.71 23.47 31.19
CA PRO A 423 7.78 22.04 31.45
C PRO A 423 6.46 21.39 31.90
N ARG A 424 5.44 22.17 32.28
CA ARG A 424 4.08 21.66 32.54
C ARG A 424 3.34 21.39 31.23
N PHE A 425 3.32 22.36 30.31
CA PHE A 425 2.72 22.20 28.97
C PHE A 425 3.40 21.08 28.19
N GLN A 426 4.74 21.03 28.18
CA GLN A 426 5.49 19.96 27.50
C GLN A 426 5.11 18.55 28.01
N ARG A 427 4.81 18.39 29.31
CA ARG A 427 4.28 17.11 29.86
C ARG A 427 2.83 16.87 29.49
N GLN A 428 1.95 17.86 29.61
CA GLN A 428 0.53 17.76 29.25
C GLN A 428 0.36 17.38 27.77
N PHE A 429 1.19 17.93 26.88
CA PHE A 429 1.29 17.58 25.48
C PHE A 429 1.79 16.13 25.28
N ALA A 430 2.92 15.76 25.90
CA ALA A 430 3.45 14.40 25.84
C ALA A 430 2.44 13.35 26.32
N GLN A 431 1.73 13.61 27.43
CA GLN A 431 0.69 12.75 27.97
C GLN A 431 -0.52 12.65 27.03
N SER A 432 -0.92 13.76 26.40
CA SER A 432 -2.01 13.77 25.40
C SER A 432 -1.65 12.94 24.15
N LEU A 433 -0.39 13.00 23.70
CA LEU A 433 0.08 12.14 22.62
C LEU A 433 0.12 10.66 23.02
N THR A 434 0.60 10.33 24.22
CA THR A 434 0.61 8.95 24.74
C THR A 434 -0.80 8.37 24.84
N ILE A 435 -1.76 9.11 25.38
CA ILE A 435 -3.17 8.68 25.50
C ILE A 435 -3.81 8.54 24.10
N GLY A 436 -3.52 9.45 23.16
CA GLY A 436 -3.98 9.34 21.77
C GLY A 436 -3.40 8.12 21.03
N LEU A 437 -2.15 7.76 21.32
CA LEU A 437 -1.51 6.53 20.85
C LEU A 437 -2.16 5.28 21.45
N GLN A 438 -2.46 5.29 22.75
CA GLN A 438 -3.15 4.18 23.43
C GLN A 438 -4.55 3.96 22.85
N ALA A 439 -5.36 5.02 22.71
CA ALA A 439 -6.68 4.93 22.09
C ALA A 439 -6.63 4.39 20.64
N PHE A 440 -5.62 4.79 19.86
CA PHE A 440 -5.40 4.24 18.51
C PHE A 440 -5.06 2.74 18.53
N LEU A 441 -4.28 2.26 19.51
CA LEU A 441 -3.92 0.85 19.65
C LEU A 441 -5.12 0.00 20.07
N GLU A 442 -5.89 0.45 21.07
CA GLU A 442 -7.12 -0.20 21.53
C GLU A 442 -8.12 -0.34 20.39
N GLU A 443 -8.33 0.72 19.60
CA GLU A 443 -9.26 0.75 18.47
C GLU A 443 -8.73 0.07 17.19
N SER A 444 -7.46 -0.37 17.16
CA SER A 444 -6.87 -1.10 16.02
C SER A 444 -6.56 -2.56 16.32
N GLY A 445 -6.64 -2.99 17.57
CA GLY A 445 -6.27 -4.33 18.01
C GLY A 445 -4.76 -4.58 18.08
N HIS A 446 -4.39 -5.78 18.53
CA HIS A 446 -2.98 -6.20 18.67
C HIS A 446 -2.21 -6.05 17.35
N LYS A 447 -1.10 -5.29 17.39
CA LYS A 447 -0.15 -5.04 16.28
C LYS A 447 -0.75 -5.21 14.88
N PRO A 448 -1.49 -4.21 14.36
CA PRO A 448 -1.80 -4.20 12.94
C PRO A 448 -0.50 -4.21 12.14
N ASN A 449 -0.43 -5.06 11.11
CA ASN A 449 0.82 -5.39 10.40
C ASN A 449 1.28 -4.30 9.41
N TRP A 450 1.26 -3.03 9.81
CA TRP A 450 1.66 -1.86 9.03
C TRP A 450 3.20 -1.74 8.92
N GLY A 451 3.85 -2.79 8.42
CA GLY A 451 5.30 -2.90 8.38
C GLY A 451 5.87 -4.32 8.32
N GLU A 452 5.06 -5.39 8.20
CA GLU A 452 5.63 -6.63 7.66
C GLU A 452 6.07 -6.36 6.21
N PRO A 453 7.26 -6.82 5.77
CA PRO A 453 7.63 -6.73 4.37
C PRO A 453 6.60 -7.50 3.55
N LEU A 454 5.90 -6.78 2.68
CA LEU A 454 4.85 -7.26 1.78
C LEU A 454 5.26 -8.61 1.22
N PHE A 455 4.45 -9.66 1.36
CA PHE A 455 4.89 -11.01 1.01
C PHE A 455 4.04 -11.68 -0.06
N VAL A 456 4.71 -12.37 -1.00
CA VAL A 456 4.04 -13.38 -1.84
C VAL A 456 3.98 -14.71 -1.10
N ARG A 457 2.95 -15.52 -1.39
CA ARG A 457 2.82 -16.87 -0.81
C ARG A 457 3.34 -17.90 -1.83
N HIS A 458 4.51 -18.46 -1.55
CA HIS A 458 5.05 -19.61 -2.28
C HIS A 458 4.48 -20.91 -1.70
N GLN A 459 3.81 -21.75 -2.49
CA GLN A 459 3.35 -23.05 -2.01
C GLN A 459 4.47 -24.09 -2.15
N ILE A 460 4.90 -24.67 -1.02
CA ILE A 460 6.01 -25.62 -0.94
C ILE A 460 5.66 -26.89 -1.73
N GLN A 461 6.48 -27.25 -2.71
CA GLN A 461 6.33 -28.41 -3.58
C GLN A 461 7.26 -29.56 -3.15
N ARG A 462 7.06 -30.74 -3.75
CA ARG A 462 7.88 -31.92 -3.47
C ARG A 462 9.25 -31.78 -4.13
N GLY A 463 10.26 -31.45 -3.34
CA GLY A 463 11.64 -31.24 -3.79
C GLY A 463 12.20 -29.88 -3.37
N ASP A 464 11.34 -28.95 -2.96
CA ASP A 464 11.76 -27.65 -2.47
C ASP A 464 12.51 -27.76 -1.13
N ASN A 465 13.52 -26.90 -0.97
CA ASN A 465 14.22 -26.65 0.29
C ASN A 465 14.39 -25.15 0.47
N LEU A 466 14.65 -24.70 1.71
CA LEU A 466 14.58 -23.28 2.03
C LEU A 466 15.65 -22.42 1.33
N SER A 467 16.81 -22.99 1.01
CA SER A 467 17.85 -22.28 0.27
C SER A 467 17.46 -22.13 -1.19
N THR A 468 17.03 -23.20 -1.87
CA THR A 468 16.56 -23.10 -3.26
C THR A 468 15.36 -22.16 -3.41
N ILE A 469 14.43 -22.11 -2.45
CA ILE A 469 13.37 -21.09 -2.43
C ILE A 469 13.97 -19.68 -2.24
N ALA A 470 14.90 -19.50 -1.30
CA ALA A 470 15.52 -18.20 -1.05
C ALA A 470 16.26 -17.67 -2.29
N ASP A 471 17.01 -18.52 -2.98
CA ASP A 471 17.74 -18.22 -4.21
C ASP A 471 16.78 -17.82 -5.34
N ILE A 472 15.67 -18.56 -5.55
CA ILE A 472 14.63 -18.28 -6.55
C ILE A 472 14.01 -16.89 -6.37
N TYR A 473 13.93 -16.38 -5.14
CA TYR A 473 13.34 -15.09 -4.81
C TYR A 473 14.37 -14.01 -4.42
N GLY A 474 15.68 -14.26 -4.58
CA GLY A 474 16.72 -13.25 -4.28
C GLY A 474 16.83 -12.81 -2.82
N VAL A 475 16.37 -13.65 -1.88
CA VAL A 475 16.37 -13.39 -0.42
C VAL A 475 17.31 -14.38 0.30
N SER A 476 17.46 -14.26 1.63
CA SER A 476 18.25 -15.24 2.40
C SER A 476 17.36 -16.27 3.10
N SER A 477 17.83 -17.52 3.21
CA SER A 477 17.10 -18.58 3.93
C SER A 477 16.83 -18.19 5.39
N ARG A 478 17.75 -17.44 6.02
CA ARG A 478 17.58 -16.90 7.39
C ARG A 478 16.41 -15.93 7.49
N GLU A 479 16.21 -15.09 6.48
CA GLU A 479 15.10 -14.15 6.43
C GLU A 479 13.76 -14.86 6.16
N LEU A 480 13.76 -15.88 5.29
CA LEU A 480 12.59 -16.75 5.14
C LEU A 480 12.25 -17.52 6.43
N MET A 481 13.24 -18.00 7.18
CA MET A 481 13.01 -18.59 8.50
C MET A 481 12.34 -17.59 9.45
N ARG A 482 12.87 -16.36 9.52
CA ARG A 482 12.39 -15.29 10.39
C ARG A 482 10.93 -14.92 10.10
N LEU A 483 10.58 -14.69 8.83
CA LEU A 483 9.22 -14.31 8.42
C LEU A 483 8.19 -15.42 8.64
N ASN A 484 8.62 -16.69 8.63
CA ASN A 484 7.73 -17.84 8.74
C ASN A 484 7.75 -18.52 10.12
N GLY A 485 8.51 -17.99 11.08
CA GLY A 485 8.66 -18.60 12.41
C GLY A 485 9.36 -19.97 12.40
N LEU A 486 10.06 -20.33 11.32
CA LEU A 486 10.77 -21.61 11.22
C LEU A 486 12.02 -21.57 12.11
N ARG A 487 12.17 -22.57 12.97
CA ARG A 487 13.35 -22.73 13.84
C ARG A 487 14.46 -23.54 13.17
N ASN A 488 14.15 -24.28 12.11
CA ASN A 488 15.09 -25.08 11.32
C ASN A 488 14.65 -25.06 9.84
N PRO A 489 15.57 -24.89 8.85
CA PRO A 489 15.23 -24.83 7.42
C PRO A 489 14.55 -26.10 6.88
N ASN A 490 14.71 -27.24 7.55
CA ASN A 490 14.10 -28.52 7.17
C ASN A 490 12.64 -28.66 7.65
N GLN A 491 12.05 -27.62 8.27
CA GLN A 491 10.64 -27.62 8.73
C GLN A 491 9.63 -27.28 7.60
N LEU A 492 10.05 -27.32 6.35
CA LEU A 492 9.17 -27.13 5.19
C LEU A 492 8.25 -28.34 5.01
N VAL A 493 6.94 -28.09 4.96
CA VAL A 493 5.91 -29.11 4.76
C VAL A 493 5.27 -28.91 3.39
N VAL A 494 5.39 -29.90 2.53
CA VAL A 494 4.80 -29.89 1.17
C VAL A 494 3.29 -29.57 1.25
N GLY A 495 2.84 -28.69 0.37
CA GLY A 495 1.46 -28.20 0.31
C GLY A 495 1.17 -26.99 1.20
N ARG A 496 1.99 -26.68 2.22
CA ARG A 496 1.85 -25.43 3.01
C ARG A 496 2.42 -24.22 2.25
N SER A 497 1.90 -23.04 2.56
CA SER A 497 2.37 -21.77 2.01
C SER A 497 3.47 -21.17 2.87
N LEU A 498 4.62 -20.86 2.26
CA LEU A 498 5.68 -20.04 2.81
C LEU A 498 5.48 -18.58 2.40
N ARG A 499 5.58 -17.64 3.34
CA ARG A 499 5.65 -16.19 3.07
C ARG A 499 7.05 -15.85 2.55
N ILE A 500 7.13 -15.14 1.43
CA ILE A 500 8.39 -14.66 0.82
C ILE A 500 8.36 -13.14 0.86
N PRO A 501 9.29 -12.44 1.53
CA PRO A 501 9.29 -10.99 1.59
C PRO A 501 9.66 -10.40 0.23
N ILE A 502 8.83 -9.48 -0.25
CA ILE A 502 9.16 -8.58 -1.35
C ILE A 502 10.19 -7.60 -0.80
N THR A 503 11.34 -7.58 -1.45
CA THR A 503 12.47 -6.69 -1.13
C THR A 503 13.01 -6.13 -2.44
N ASP A 504 13.82 -5.09 -2.38
CA ASP A 504 14.45 -4.45 -3.54
C ASP A 504 15.42 -5.40 -4.30
N LYS A 505 15.70 -6.57 -3.73
CA LYS A 505 16.51 -7.66 -4.28
C LYS A 505 15.68 -8.80 -4.87
N MET A 506 14.34 -8.74 -4.77
CA MET A 506 13.46 -9.85 -5.17
C MET A 506 13.43 -10.02 -6.69
N THR A 507 14.37 -10.81 -7.19
CA THR A 507 14.57 -11.07 -8.60
C THR A 507 13.49 -12.02 -9.12
N VAL A 508 12.33 -11.47 -9.51
CA VAL A 508 11.26 -12.27 -10.11
C VAL A 508 11.75 -12.84 -11.44
N HIS A 509 12.02 -14.14 -11.46
CA HIS A 509 12.35 -14.88 -12.68
C HIS A 509 11.13 -15.00 -13.60
N TYR A 510 10.84 -13.94 -14.35
CA TYR A 510 10.09 -14.03 -15.60
C TYR A 510 10.74 -15.10 -16.49
N HIS A 511 9.94 -15.82 -17.29
CA HIS A 511 10.46 -16.77 -18.27
C HIS A 511 9.93 -16.48 -19.67
N ARG A 512 10.78 -16.60 -20.69
CA ARG A 512 10.35 -16.69 -22.08
C ARG A 512 10.15 -18.15 -22.45
N THR A 513 9.03 -18.49 -23.08
CA THR A 513 8.87 -19.82 -23.66
C THR A 513 9.73 -19.94 -24.93
N TYR A 514 10.55 -20.97 -25.01
CA TYR A 514 11.38 -21.31 -26.15
C TYR A 514 11.05 -22.72 -26.63
N ARG A 515 10.61 -22.87 -27.88
CA ARG A 515 10.35 -24.17 -28.49
C ARG A 515 11.62 -24.73 -29.11
N VAL A 516 12.06 -25.90 -28.63
CA VAL A 516 13.30 -26.58 -29.06
C VAL A 516 13.27 -26.86 -30.57
N GLN A 517 14.32 -26.45 -31.28
CA GLN A 517 14.49 -26.66 -32.71
C GLN A 517 15.40 -27.88 -33.00
N PRO A 518 15.37 -28.44 -34.23
CA PRO A 518 16.35 -29.44 -34.64
C PRO A 518 17.78 -28.93 -34.46
N GLY A 519 18.62 -29.69 -33.76
CA GLY A 519 20.03 -29.35 -33.51
C GLY A 519 20.29 -28.47 -32.27
N ASP A 520 19.26 -28.02 -31.54
CA ASP A 520 19.48 -27.34 -30.26
C ASP A 520 20.02 -28.29 -29.18
N THR A 521 20.85 -27.74 -28.29
CA THR A 521 21.23 -28.36 -27.01
C THR A 521 20.92 -27.42 -25.86
N LEU A 522 20.75 -27.94 -24.63
CA LEU A 522 20.49 -27.08 -23.47
C LEU A 522 21.62 -26.05 -23.23
N SER A 523 22.88 -26.41 -23.52
CA SER A 523 24.03 -25.51 -23.49
C SER A 523 23.89 -24.36 -24.48
N LEU A 524 23.55 -24.67 -25.74
CA LEU A 524 23.38 -23.66 -26.79
C LEU A 524 22.20 -22.73 -26.51
N ILE A 525 21.08 -23.27 -26.03
CA ILE A 525 19.89 -22.49 -25.63
C ILE A 525 20.23 -21.57 -24.45
N ALA A 526 20.89 -22.09 -23.40
CA ALA A 526 21.24 -21.31 -22.23
C ALA A 526 22.19 -20.15 -22.59
N GLN A 527 23.22 -20.43 -23.41
CA GLN A 527 24.14 -19.43 -23.94
C GLN A 527 23.42 -18.37 -24.79
N ARG A 528 22.55 -18.79 -25.73
CA ARG A 528 21.74 -17.91 -26.60
C ARG A 528 20.85 -16.94 -25.82
N HIS A 529 20.49 -17.28 -24.58
CA HIS A 529 19.59 -16.49 -23.73
C HIS A 529 20.25 -15.90 -22.47
N GLY A 530 21.59 -15.95 -22.34
CA GLY A 530 22.31 -15.30 -21.24
C GLY A 530 22.11 -15.93 -19.86
N VAL A 531 21.78 -17.22 -19.81
CA VAL A 531 21.52 -18.00 -18.58
C VAL A 531 22.41 -19.24 -18.51
N THR A 532 22.44 -19.93 -17.36
CA THR A 532 23.20 -21.18 -17.20
C THR A 532 22.34 -22.41 -17.45
N VAL A 533 22.97 -23.53 -17.85
CA VAL A 533 22.27 -24.82 -18.06
C VAL A 533 21.52 -25.27 -16.79
N PRO A 534 22.08 -25.21 -15.57
CA PRO A 534 21.33 -25.51 -14.34
C PRO A 534 20.07 -24.66 -14.17
N GLN A 535 20.11 -23.36 -14.49
CA GLN A 535 18.94 -22.47 -14.38
C GLN A 535 17.82 -22.88 -15.35
N VAL A 536 18.16 -23.25 -16.59
CA VAL A 536 17.16 -23.76 -17.56
C VAL A 536 16.65 -25.15 -17.15
N MET A 537 17.51 -26.04 -16.66
CA MET A 537 17.11 -27.37 -16.20
C MET A 537 16.15 -27.28 -15.01
N GLN A 538 16.49 -26.49 -13.99
CA GLN A 538 15.68 -26.26 -12.79
C GLN A 538 14.31 -25.65 -13.13
N MET A 539 14.28 -24.61 -13.96
CA MET A 539 13.04 -23.95 -14.41
C MET A 539 12.09 -24.89 -15.20
N ASN A 540 12.59 -26.02 -15.69
CA ASN A 540 11.84 -27.01 -16.48
C ASN A 540 11.76 -28.40 -15.82
N ASN A 541 12.20 -28.55 -14.56
CA ASN A 541 12.29 -29.84 -13.85
C ASN A 541 13.07 -30.94 -14.60
N LEU A 542 14.06 -30.56 -15.43
CA LEU A 542 14.85 -31.50 -16.21
C LEU A 542 16.01 -32.05 -15.37
N THR A 543 16.04 -33.37 -15.17
CA THR A 543 17.09 -34.04 -14.38
C THR A 543 18.35 -34.38 -15.19
N ASN A 544 18.33 -34.20 -16.52
CA ASN A 544 19.44 -34.49 -17.41
C ASN A 544 19.49 -33.51 -18.59
N ALA A 545 20.65 -32.89 -18.82
CA ALA A 545 20.86 -31.89 -19.89
C ALA A 545 20.68 -32.44 -21.31
N ASN A 546 20.72 -33.77 -21.49
CA ASN A 546 20.61 -34.43 -22.78
C ASN A 546 19.18 -34.92 -23.11
N GLN A 547 18.21 -34.76 -22.20
CA GLN A 547 16.81 -35.19 -22.42
C GLN A 547 15.97 -34.17 -23.22
N LEU A 548 16.60 -33.48 -24.17
CA LEU A 548 15.97 -32.42 -24.95
C LEU A 548 15.31 -33.00 -26.22
N ARG A 549 14.00 -32.83 -26.37
CA ARG A 549 13.24 -33.26 -27.55
C ARG A 549 12.85 -32.06 -28.41
N VAL A 550 12.99 -32.20 -29.72
CA VAL A 550 12.52 -31.20 -30.70
C VAL A 550 11.02 -30.98 -30.54
N GLY A 551 10.59 -29.72 -30.59
CA GLY A 551 9.21 -29.32 -30.38
C GLY A 551 8.75 -29.19 -28.93
N THR A 552 9.56 -29.62 -27.93
CA THR A 552 9.30 -29.34 -26.51
C THR A 552 9.41 -27.84 -26.24
N GLU A 553 8.56 -27.31 -25.36
CA GLU A 553 8.64 -25.93 -24.89
C GLU A 553 9.37 -25.85 -23.55
N LEU A 554 10.44 -25.05 -23.52
CA LEU A 554 11.21 -24.73 -22.34
C LEU A 554 10.84 -23.33 -21.85
N ARG A 555 10.69 -23.19 -20.54
CA ARG A 555 10.71 -21.91 -19.82
C ARG A 555 12.16 -21.49 -19.64
N ILE A 556 12.62 -20.50 -20.40
CA ILE A 556 13.97 -19.94 -20.28
C ILE A 556 13.91 -18.74 -19.33
N PRO A 557 14.65 -18.72 -18.21
CA PRO A 557 14.65 -17.57 -17.31
C PRO A 557 15.11 -16.29 -18.02
N ILE A 558 14.46 -15.17 -17.70
CA ILE A 558 14.87 -13.83 -18.10
C ILE A 558 15.51 -13.19 -16.86
N ARG A 559 16.75 -12.72 -16.98
CA ARG A 559 17.43 -11.97 -15.92
C ARG A 559 17.09 -10.49 -16.04
N GLN A 560 16.15 -10.01 -15.24
CA GLN A 560 16.17 -8.59 -14.82
C GLN A 560 17.14 -8.45 -13.66
N GLN A 561 18.16 -7.61 -13.79
CA GLN A 561 18.87 -7.08 -12.62
C GLN A 561 18.08 -5.88 -12.10
N MET A 562 17.60 -5.96 -10.85
CA MET A 562 17.29 -4.73 -10.11
C MET A 562 18.62 -4.12 -9.64
N LEU A 563 18.96 -2.97 -10.24
CA LEU A 563 20.04 -2.03 -9.92
C LEU A 563 21.34 -2.62 -9.34
N ALA A 564 22.33 -2.78 -10.23
CA ALA A 564 23.73 -2.98 -9.87
C ALA A 564 24.65 -2.15 -10.79
N ALA A 565 24.48 -0.83 -10.78
CA ALA A 565 25.41 0.13 -11.37
C ALA A 565 25.23 1.52 -10.72
N SER A 566 26.33 2.08 -10.20
CA SER A 566 26.56 3.47 -9.78
C SER A 566 25.47 4.16 -8.94
#